data_AF-A0A150PZE1-F1
#
_entry.id   AF-A0A150PZE1-F1
#
_cell.length_a   1.000
_cell.length_b   1.000
_cell.length_c   1.000
_cell.angle_alpha   90.00
_cell.angle_beta   90.00
_cell.angle_gamma   90.00
#
_symmetry.space_group_name_H-M   'P 1'
#
loop_
_entity.id
_entity.type
_entity.pdbx_description
1 polymer ?
#
loop_
_entity_poly.entity_id
_entity_poly.type
_entity_poly.pdbx_seq_one_letter_code
_entity_poly.pdbx_strand_id
1 'polypeptide(L)'
;MAPRREGEGEERAADERAGDPTRSTAARTSGGAGEGGEGNFGAAGSSAVRSLGRAFTRAIPPACQADPSWATLPLGSAGKARIVIDIDDAGHIASWRPEGEEPLARHLGNLAKRTIALLGSGTFAVARGAVTAGKQTLEVSAVIRAGAEDGETGAPADLAWRFEGGRGKASFAQPGGRVVEVVVQVVRTEVARGAPPG
;
A
#
# COMPACT_ATOMS: atom_id res chain seq x y z
N MET A 1 -29.89 2.60 57.91
CA MET A 1 -29.25 3.69 58.67
C MET A 1 -28.31 4.41 57.72
N ALA A 2 -28.68 5.62 57.29
CA ALA A 2 -27.89 6.56 56.47
C ALA A 2 -26.96 7.39 57.42
N PRO A 3 -26.10 8.36 57.00
CA PRO A 3 -26.17 9.16 55.76
C PRO A 3 -24.86 9.67 55.07
N ARG A 4 -25.07 10.11 53.81
CA ARG A 4 -24.62 11.31 53.05
C ARG A 4 -23.36 12.13 53.45
N ARG A 5 -22.59 12.51 52.41
CA ARG A 5 -22.20 13.89 51.98
C ARG A 5 -21.90 13.78 50.47
N GLU A 6 -22.55 14.39 49.48
CA GLU A 6 -23.05 15.76 49.23
C GLU A 6 -21.98 16.86 49.36
N GLY A 7 -21.68 17.46 48.21
CA GLY A 7 -20.72 18.53 47.96
C GLY A 7 -20.93 19.06 46.54
N GLU A 8 -22.01 19.79 46.37
CA GLU A 8 -22.33 20.68 45.24
C GLU A 8 -21.50 21.98 45.28
N GLY A 9 -21.44 22.68 44.15
CA GLY A 9 -20.88 24.03 43.98
C GLY A 9 -20.47 24.27 42.52
N GLU A 10 -21.43 24.43 41.60
CA GLU A 10 -21.99 25.74 41.18
C GLU A 10 -20.99 26.53 40.31
N GLU A 11 -21.04 26.37 38.99
CA GLU A 11 -21.83 27.20 38.05
C GLU A 11 -21.44 28.69 38.08
N ARG A 12 -20.69 29.12 37.08
CA ARG A 12 -20.75 30.50 36.56
C ARG A 12 -20.80 30.48 35.04
N ALA A 13 -21.97 30.86 34.56
CA ALA A 13 -22.29 31.18 33.18
C ALA A 13 -21.72 32.55 32.76
N ALA A 14 -21.95 32.84 31.47
CA ALA A 14 -22.06 34.17 30.84
C ALA A 14 -20.71 34.84 30.49
N ASP A 15 -20.52 35.48 29.33
CA ASP A 15 -21.35 35.78 28.17
C ASP A 15 -20.46 36.47 27.12
N GLU A 16 -20.94 36.46 25.88
CA GLU A 16 -20.55 37.17 24.66
C GLU A 16 -19.60 38.38 24.73
N ARG A 17 -18.77 38.54 23.68
CA ARG A 17 -18.81 39.76 22.86
C ARG A 17 -18.16 39.60 21.49
N ALA A 18 -19.01 39.79 20.47
CA ALA A 18 -18.64 40.15 19.11
C ALA A 18 -17.99 41.56 19.05
N GLY A 19 -17.12 41.76 18.06
CA GLY A 19 -16.51 43.06 17.77
C GLY A 19 -15.53 43.01 16.59
N ASP A 20 -16.06 43.14 15.38
CA ASP A 20 -15.37 43.53 14.13
C ASP A 20 -15.62 45.05 13.91
N PRO A 21 -15.02 45.77 12.94
CA PRO A 21 -13.64 45.85 12.43
C PRO A 21 -13.06 47.29 12.56
N THR A 22 -11.73 47.46 12.61
CA THR A 22 -11.12 48.71 12.11
C THR A 22 -9.78 48.48 11.41
N ARG A 23 -9.86 48.52 10.08
CA ARG A 23 -8.88 49.03 9.10
C ARG A 23 -7.66 49.74 9.70
N SER A 24 -6.46 49.21 9.42
CA SER A 24 -5.25 50.05 9.35
C SER A 24 -4.45 49.68 8.10
N THR A 25 -4.58 50.56 7.12
CA THR A 25 -3.84 50.65 5.87
C THR A 25 -2.42 51.14 6.13
N ALA A 26 -1.42 50.37 5.70
CA ALA A 26 -0.13 50.93 5.27
C ALA A 26 0.50 50.00 4.23
N ALA A 27 0.26 50.35 2.97
CA ALA A 27 0.97 49.82 1.82
C ALA A 27 2.46 50.18 1.91
N ARG A 28 3.32 49.19 1.62
CA ARG A 28 4.57 49.42 0.89
C ARG A 28 4.68 48.38 -0.21
N THR A 29 4.32 48.84 -1.40
CA THR A 29 4.75 48.30 -2.69
C THR A 29 6.27 48.19 -2.74
N SER A 30 6.78 47.04 -3.21
CA SER A 30 7.46 46.97 -4.51
C SER A 30 8.16 45.63 -4.71
N GLY A 31 7.85 44.98 -5.84
CA GLY A 31 8.86 44.32 -6.66
C GLY A 31 9.14 42.85 -6.35
N GLY A 32 8.26 41.97 -6.79
CA GLY A 32 8.57 40.55 -6.95
C GLY A 32 7.61 39.92 -7.95
N ALA A 33 7.98 39.94 -9.23
CA ALA A 33 7.32 39.16 -10.26
C ALA A 33 7.43 37.68 -9.88
N GLY A 34 6.31 37.13 -9.38
CA GLY A 34 6.11 35.72 -9.13
C GLY A 34 4.83 35.33 -9.85
N GLU A 35 5.02 34.83 -11.06
CA GLU A 35 4.02 34.22 -11.91
C GLU A 35 3.11 33.29 -11.10
N GLY A 36 1.80 33.37 -11.37
CA GLY A 36 0.75 32.76 -10.58
C GLY A 36 0.98 31.27 -10.33
N GLY A 37 1.36 30.94 -9.10
CA GLY A 37 1.13 29.62 -8.53
C GLY A 37 -0.33 29.50 -8.15
N GLU A 38 -1.20 29.39 -9.16
CA GLU A 38 -2.56 28.89 -9.00
C GLU A 38 -2.45 27.47 -8.43
N GLY A 39 -2.42 27.39 -7.10
CA GLY A 39 -2.46 26.15 -6.37
C GLY A 39 -3.82 25.53 -6.61
N ASN A 40 -3.91 24.72 -7.67
CA ASN A 40 -5.07 23.89 -7.99
C ASN A 40 -5.24 22.80 -6.92
N PHE A 41 -5.67 23.21 -5.73
CA PHE A 41 -6.36 22.37 -4.76
C PHE A 41 -7.74 22.04 -5.33
N GLY A 42 -7.80 21.12 -6.29
CA GLY A 42 -9.07 20.87 -6.99
C GLY A 42 -9.04 19.99 -8.23
N ALA A 43 -7.89 19.49 -8.70
CA ALA A 43 -7.92 18.38 -9.65
C ALA A 43 -8.25 17.08 -8.91
N ALA A 44 -9.53 16.85 -8.65
CA ALA A 44 -10.09 15.50 -8.50
C ALA A 44 -9.99 14.77 -9.86
N GLY A 45 -8.77 14.61 -10.37
CA GLY A 45 -8.48 13.75 -11.49
C GLY A 45 -8.58 12.31 -10.99
N SER A 46 -9.60 11.60 -11.46
CA SER A 46 -9.67 10.14 -11.56
C SER A 46 -9.14 9.39 -10.34
N SER A 47 -10.03 8.95 -9.43
CA SER A 47 -9.74 8.07 -8.29
C SER A 47 -8.41 7.31 -8.46
N ALA A 48 -7.35 7.75 -7.77
CA ALA A 48 -5.95 7.42 -8.07
C ALA A 48 -5.73 5.93 -8.36
N VAL A 49 -5.83 5.56 -9.64
CA VAL A 49 -5.87 4.16 -10.05
C VAL A 49 -4.50 3.55 -9.79
N ARG A 50 -4.45 2.52 -8.94
CA ARG A 50 -3.18 1.97 -8.48
C ARG A 50 -2.66 0.95 -9.49
N SER A 51 -1.35 0.99 -9.77
CA SER A 51 -0.67 -0.11 -10.45
C SER A 51 -0.72 -1.36 -9.56
N LEU A 52 -1.32 -2.44 -10.05
CA LEU A 52 -1.47 -3.69 -9.28
C LEU A 52 -0.11 -4.24 -8.83
N GLY A 53 0.86 -4.41 -9.73
CA GLY A 53 2.21 -4.87 -9.35
C GLY A 53 2.88 -4.02 -8.26
N ARG A 54 2.74 -2.69 -8.32
CA ARG A 54 3.25 -1.78 -7.28
C ARG A 54 2.51 -1.96 -5.95
N ALA A 55 1.18 -2.05 -5.99
CA ALA A 55 0.36 -2.23 -4.80
C ALA A 55 0.62 -3.60 -4.14
N PHE A 56 0.72 -4.66 -4.94
CA PHE A 56 1.07 -6.00 -4.51
C PHE A 56 2.43 -6.01 -3.79
N THR A 57 3.46 -5.43 -4.41
CA THR A 57 4.80 -5.36 -3.81
C THR A 57 4.78 -4.63 -2.46
N ARG A 58 4.08 -3.48 -2.39
CA ARG A 58 3.93 -2.71 -1.15
C ARG A 58 3.20 -3.45 -0.04
N ALA A 59 2.25 -4.33 -0.38
CA ALA A 59 1.43 -5.06 0.58
C ALA A 59 2.12 -6.30 1.15
N ILE A 60 3.23 -6.77 0.54
CA ILE A 60 3.94 -7.98 1.00
C ILE A 60 4.44 -7.87 2.44
N PRO A 61 5.19 -6.82 2.86
CA PRO A 61 5.71 -6.76 4.22
C PRO A 61 4.63 -6.89 5.30
N PRO A 62 3.55 -6.07 5.31
CA PRO A 62 2.50 -6.22 6.32
C PRO A 62 1.71 -7.53 6.19
N ALA A 63 1.57 -8.11 4.99
CA ALA A 63 0.89 -9.40 4.80
C ALA A 63 1.68 -10.59 5.38
N CYS A 64 3.01 -10.54 5.28
CA CYS A 64 3.87 -11.73 5.49
C CYS A 64 4.71 -11.67 6.77
N GLN A 65 4.95 -10.49 7.35
CA GLN A 65 5.81 -10.35 8.54
C GLN A 65 5.38 -11.25 9.70
N ALA A 66 4.09 -11.51 9.85
CA ALA A 66 3.52 -12.34 10.91
C ALA A 66 3.17 -13.77 10.45
N ASP A 67 3.60 -14.21 9.27
CA ASP A 67 3.37 -15.58 8.80
C ASP A 67 4.48 -16.52 9.33
N PRO A 68 4.18 -17.44 10.25
CA PRO A 68 5.18 -18.30 10.87
C PRO A 68 5.80 -19.32 9.90
N SER A 69 5.20 -19.55 8.72
CA SER A 69 5.76 -20.48 7.74
C SER A 69 7.13 -20.06 7.21
N TRP A 70 7.44 -18.76 7.22
CA TRP A 70 8.75 -18.25 6.82
C TRP A 70 9.86 -18.60 7.81
N ALA A 71 9.54 -18.74 9.10
CA ALA A 71 10.51 -19.08 10.15
C ALA A 71 11.00 -20.53 10.07
N THR A 72 10.23 -21.43 9.45
CA THR A 72 10.59 -22.85 9.31
C THR A 72 11.43 -23.16 8.08
N LEU A 73 11.57 -22.21 7.16
CA LEU A 73 12.28 -22.42 5.90
C LEU A 73 13.80 -22.28 6.07
N PRO A 74 14.60 -23.06 5.30
CA PRO A 74 16.05 -22.94 5.30
C PRO A 74 16.49 -21.60 4.68
N LEU A 75 17.70 -21.16 5.04
CA LEU A 75 18.34 -20.01 4.38
C LEU A 75 18.59 -20.32 2.89
N GLY A 76 18.57 -19.28 2.06
CA GLY A 76 18.74 -19.37 0.62
C GLY A 76 17.43 -19.20 -0.15
N SER A 77 17.33 -19.82 -1.32
CA SER A 77 16.15 -19.70 -2.18
C SER A 77 14.94 -20.38 -1.54
N ALA A 78 13.86 -19.63 -1.35
CA ALA A 78 12.57 -20.12 -0.89
C ALA A 78 11.60 -20.37 -2.06
N GLY A 79 12.10 -20.53 -3.28
CA GLY A 79 11.31 -20.91 -4.45
C GLY A 79 10.75 -19.74 -5.24
N LYS A 80 9.98 -20.09 -6.26
CA LYS A 80 9.46 -19.21 -7.30
C LYS A 80 8.07 -19.68 -7.75
N ALA A 81 7.18 -18.75 -8.03
CA ALA A 81 5.81 -19.01 -8.46
C ALA A 81 5.32 -17.98 -9.46
N ARG A 82 4.38 -18.38 -10.33
CA ARG A 82 3.60 -17.45 -11.15
C ARG A 82 2.17 -17.42 -10.66
N ILE A 83 1.61 -16.22 -10.58
CA ILE A 83 0.26 -15.97 -10.07
C ILE A 83 -0.45 -15.12 -11.11
N VAL A 84 -1.61 -15.58 -11.56
CA VAL A 84 -2.49 -14.81 -12.43
C VAL A 84 -3.56 -14.16 -11.56
N ILE A 85 -3.70 -12.85 -11.68
CA ILE A 85 -4.72 -12.06 -10.99
C ILE A 85 -5.68 -11.52 -12.05
N ASP A 86 -6.96 -11.80 -11.89
CA ASP A 86 -8.03 -11.30 -12.74
C ASP A 86 -8.62 -10.02 -12.11
N ILE A 87 -8.74 -8.97 -12.92
CA ILE A 87 -9.33 -7.68 -12.55
C ILE A 87 -10.64 -7.53 -13.32
N ASP A 88 -11.71 -7.14 -12.63
CA ASP A 88 -13.02 -6.87 -13.24
C ASP A 88 -13.09 -5.48 -13.91
N ASP A 89 -14.22 -5.18 -14.55
CA ASP A 89 -14.45 -3.89 -15.21
C ASP A 89 -14.51 -2.71 -14.24
N ALA A 90 -14.72 -2.96 -12.94
CA ALA A 90 -14.68 -1.95 -11.88
C ALA A 90 -13.27 -1.76 -11.28
N GLY A 91 -12.28 -2.53 -11.73
CA GLY A 91 -10.91 -2.46 -11.25
C GLY A 91 -10.65 -3.23 -9.97
N HIS A 92 -11.59 -4.06 -9.52
CA HIS A 92 -11.41 -4.91 -8.34
C HIS A 92 -10.79 -6.25 -8.73
N ILE A 93 -10.11 -6.86 -7.77
CA ILE A 93 -9.59 -8.21 -7.93
C ILE A 93 -10.76 -9.19 -7.89
N ALA A 94 -11.10 -9.79 -9.03
CA ALA A 94 -12.18 -10.76 -9.16
C ALA A 94 -11.76 -12.16 -8.71
N SER A 95 -10.56 -12.58 -9.10
CA SER A 95 -9.99 -13.88 -8.76
C SER A 95 -8.48 -13.91 -8.86
N TRP A 96 -7.86 -14.96 -8.32
CA TRP A 96 -6.46 -15.25 -8.56
C TRP A 96 -6.22 -16.77 -8.57
N ARG A 97 -5.18 -17.19 -9.27
CA ARG A 97 -4.76 -18.60 -9.32
C ARG A 97 -3.25 -18.72 -9.59
N PRO A 98 -2.58 -19.77 -9.11
CA PRO A 98 -1.24 -20.10 -9.58
C PRO A 98 -1.25 -20.48 -11.06
N GLU A 99 -0.15 -20.20 -11.75
CA GLU A 99 0.11 -20.63 -13.12
C GLU A 99 1.34 -21.55 -13.14
N GLY A 100 1.21 -22.72 -13.75
CA GLY A 100 2.25 -23.75 -13.81
C GLY A 100 1.82 -25.08 -13.18
N GLU A 101 2.75 -26.02 -13.09
CA GLU A 101 2.51 -27.37 -12.54
C GLU A 101 2.41 -27.34 -11.00
N GLU A 102 1.40 -28.00 -10.45
CA GLU A 102 1.17 -28.15 -9.01
C GLU A 102 2.20 -29.11 -8.36
N PRO A 103 2.50 -28.97 -7.05
CA PRO A 103 1.90 -28.03 -6.11
C PRO A 103 2.73 -26.75 -5.90
N LEU A 104 2.03 -25.62 -5.84
CA LEU A 104 2.59 -24.35 -5.39
C LEU A 104 3.15 -24.48 -3.97
N ALA A 105 4.37 -23.99 -3.74
CA ALA A 105 4.95 -23.97 -2.41
C ALA A 105 4.04 -23.20 -1.43
N ARG A 106 3.66 -23.85 -0.32
CA ARG A 106 2.60 -23.38 0.60
C ARG A 106 2.81 -21.95 1.08
N HIS A 107 4.05 -21.55 1.40
CA HIS A 107 4.37 -20.20 1.86
C HIS A 107 4.20 -19.14 0.76
N LEU A 108 4.49 -19.46 -0.51
CA LEU A 108 4.21 -18.56 -1.64
C LEU A 108 2.71 -18.44 -1.92
N GLY A 109 1.96 -19.54 -1.76
CA GLY A 109 0.50 -19.51 -1.80
C GLY A 109 -0.12 -18.67 -0.68
N ASN A 110 0.39 -18.81 0.54
CA ASN A 110 -0.03 -17.98 1.68
C ASN A 110 0.30 -16.50 1.47
N LEU A 111 1.50 -16.19 0.95
CA LEU A 111 1.89 -14.83 0.58
C LEU A 111 0.90 -14.24 -0.41
N ALA A 112 0.60 -14.94 -1.50
CA ALA A 112 -0.34 -14.47 -2.51
C ALA A 112 -1.71 -14.20 -1.90
N LYS A 113 -2.26 -15.19 -1.17
CA LYS A 113 -3.58 -15.11 -0.52
C LYS A 113 -3.68 -13.92 0.43
N ARG A 114 -2.70 -13.74 1.34
CA ARG A 114 -2.70 -12.66 2.34
C ARG A 114 -2.50 -11.29 1.70
N THR A 115 -1.61 -11.20 0.72
CA THR A 115 -1.35 -9.94 0.00
C THR A 115 -2.60 -9.51 -0.76
N ILE A 116 -3.27 -10.42 -1.46
CA ILE A 116 -4.51 -10.14 -2.20
C ILE A 116 -5.65 -9.76 -1.24
N ALA A 117 -5.76 -10.41 -0.08
CA ALA A 117 -6.75 -10.03 0.93
C ALA A 117 -6.57 -8.58 1.42
N LEU A 118 -5.32 -8.11 1.60
CA LEU A 118 -5.06 -6.70 1.94
C LEU A 118 -5.38 -5.72 0.80
N LEU A 119 -5.38 -6.19 -0.44
CA LEU A 119 -5.71 -5.39 -1.61
C LEU A 119 -7.22 -5.39 -1.93
N GLY A 120 -8.03 -6.22 -1.28
CA GLY A 120 -9.42 -6.49 -1.67
C GLY A 120 -10.36 -5.28 -1.72
N SER A 121 -10.03 -4.16 -1.07
CA SER A 121 -10.79 -2.92 -1.13
C SER A 121 -10.20 -1.87 -2.11
N GLY A 122 -9.19 -2.25 -2.89
CA GLY A 122 -8.49 -1.35 -3.80
C GLY A 122 -9.04 -1.41 -5.23
N THR A 123 -8.93 -0.29 -5.93
CA THR A 123 -9.19 -0.18 -7.37
C THR A 123 -7.87 -0.13 -8.13
N PHE A 124 -7.72 -1.02 -9.11
CA PHE A 124 -6.50 -1.24 -9.86
C PHE A 124 -6.75 -1.12 -11.36
N ALA A 125 -5.70 -0.72 -12.08
CA ALA A 125 -5.68 -0.84 -13.52
C ALA A 125 -4.60 -1.82 -13.96
N VAL A 126 -4.97 -2.61 -14.97
CA VAL A 126 -4.07 -3.53 -15.67
C VAL A 126 -3.22 -2.76 -16.68
N ALA A 127 -3.71 -1.65 -17.24
CA ALA A 127 -3.00 -0.74 -18.14
C ALA A 127 -2.93 0.70 -17.58
N ARG A 128 -1.93 1.50 -18.01
CA ARG A 128 -1.80 2.88 -17.52
C ARG A 128 -3.03 3.72 -17.90
N GLY A 129 -3.64 4.33 -16.89
CA GLY A 129 -4.57 5.46 -17.05
C GLY A 129 -6.06 5.11 -17.16
N ALA A 130 -6.45 3.83 -17.20
CA ALA A 130 -7.85 3.44 -17.25
C ALA A 130 -8.13 2.16 -16.45
N VAL A 131 -9.20 2.18 -15.67
CA VAL A 131 -9.78 0.97 -15.06
C VAL A 131 -10.41 0.16 -16.18
N THR A 132 -9.88 -1.04 -16.40
CA THR A 132 -10.37 -1.97 -17.41
C THR A 132 -10.28 -3.38 -16.88
N ALA A 133 -11.22 -4.25 -17.29
CA ALA A 133 -11.07 -5.67 -17.02
C ALA A 133 -9.81 -6.23 -17.69
N GLY A 134 -9.21 -7.23 -17.06
CA GLY A 134 -8.04 -7.88 -17.61
C GLY A 134 -7.37 -8.85 -16.66
N LYS A 135 -6.20 -9.33 -17.07
CA LYS A 135 -5.39 -10.28 -16.32
C LYS A 135 -3.98 -9.74 -16.19
N GLN A 136 -3.40 -9.86 -15.01
CA GLN A 136 -1.98 -9.60 -14.80
C GLN A 136 -1.32 -10.82 -14.18
N THR A 137 -0.29 -11.32 -14.85
CA THR A 137 0.55 -12.40 -14.34
C THR A 137 1.75 -11.80 -13.63
N LEU A 138 1.90 -12.16 -12.36
CA LEU A 138 3.03 -11.81 -11.51
C LEU A 138 3.89 -13.05 -11.27
N GLU A 139 5.18 -12.92 -11.50
CA GLU A 139 6.17 -13.89 -11.07
C GLU A 139 6.77 -13.44 -9.74
N VAL A 140 6.73 -14.32 -8.75
CA VAL A 140 7.17 -14.05 -7.37
C VAL A 140 8.28 -15.02 -7.02
N SER A 141 9.39 -14.53 -6.49
CA SER A 141 10.45 -15.35 -5.91
C SER A 141 10.85 -14.83 -4.54
N ALA A 142 11.32 -15.73 -3.68
CA ALA A 142 11.71 -15.39 -2.32
C ALA A 142 13.10 -15.94 -1.97
N VAL A 143 13.85 -15.19 -1.18
CA VAL A 143 15.16 -15.57 -0.64
C VAL A 143 15.19 -15.24 0.85
N ILE A 144 15.68 -16.16 1.67
CA ILE A 144 15.82 -15.99 3.11
C ILE A 144 17.29 -15.83 3.44
N ARG A 145 17.62 -14.79 4.20
CA ARG A 145 18.98 -14.50 4.66
C ARG A 145 19.02 -14.44 6.18
N ALA A 146 20.16 -14.80 6.75
CA ALA A 146 20.46 -14.39 8.12
C ALA A 146 20.51 -12.86 8.16
N GLY A 147 19.90 -12.24 9.16
CA GLY A 147 20.13 -10.82 9.44
C GLY A 147 21.43 -10.65 10.20
N ALA A 148 21.89 -9.40 10.27
CA ALA A 148 23.12 -9.07 10.99
C ALA A 148 22.94 -9.37 12.48
N GLU A 149 23.75 -10.29 13.00
CA GLU A 149 23.98 -10.48 14.43
C GLU A 149 25.01 -9.44 14.88
N ASP A 150 24.55 -8.22 15.17
CA ASP A 150 25.12 -7.29 16.16
C ASP A 150 24.57 -5.88 15.91
N GLY A 151 24.03 -5.26 16.96
CA GLY A 151 24.34 -3.90 17.45
C GLY A 151 24.26 -2.66 16.54
N GLU A 152 24.21 -2.78 15.23
CA GLU A 152 24.11 -1.65 14.31
C GLU A 152 22.68 -1.64 13.79
N THR A 153 21.90 -0.70 14.30
CA THR A 153 20.53 -0.39 13.84
C THR A 153 20.61 0.27 12.46
N GLY A 154 21.23 -0.42 11.51
CA GLY A 154 20.95 -0.28 10.10
C GLY A 154 19.84 -1.27 9.79
N ALA A 155 18.60 -0.97 10.22
CA ALA A 155 17.50 -1.30 9.33
C ALA A 155 17.96 -0.86 7.94
N PRO A 156 17.88 -1.67 6.88
CA PRO A 156 18.10 -1.10 5.57
C PRO A 156 17.14 0.09 5.49
N ALA A 157 17.71 1.31 5.52
CA ALA A 157 16.99 2.52 5.17
C ALA A 157 16.56 2.47 3.69
N ASP A 158 16.98 1.41 2.98
CA ASP A 158 16.32 0.84 1.83
C ASP A 158 14.87 0.48 2.19
N LEU A 159 13.94 1.29 1.69
CA LEU A 159 12.49 1.08 1.75
C LEU A 159 12.14 -0.42 1.83
N ALA A 160 11.29 -0.81 2.80
CA ALA A 160 10.77 -2.18 2.93
C ALA A 160 10.14 -2.72 1.63
N TRP A 161 9.91 -1.84 0.65
CA TRP A 161 9.57 -2.19 -0.71
C TRP A 161 10.00 -1.10 -1.71
N ARG A 162 10.32 -1.50 -2.94
CA ARG A 162 10.53 -0.63 -4.11
C ARG A 162 9.85 -1.25 -5.33
N PHE A 163 9.36 -0.44 -6.25
CA PHE A 163 8.81 -0.91 -7.52
C PHE A 163 9.20 0.01 -8.67
N GLU A 164 9.84 -0.55 -9.70
CA GLU A 164 10.35 0.19 -10.85
C GLU A 164 10.40 -0.71 -12.09
N GLY A 165 10.05 -0.18 -13.27
CA GLY A 165 10.18 -0.94 -14.53
C GLY A 165 9.39 -2.25 -14.60
N GLY A 166 8.29 -2.38 -13.84
CA GLY A 166 7.52 -3.63 -13.75
C GLY A 166 8.08 -4.65 -12.76
N ARG A 167 9.15 -4.31 -12.04
CA ARG A 167 9.79 -5.14 -11.03
C ARG A 167 9.65 -4.53 -9.64
N GLY A 168 9.15 -5.33 -8.71
CA GLY A 168 9.06 -5.05 -7.30
C GLY A 168 10.09 -5.80 -6.49
N LYS A 169 10.57 -5.17 -5.42
CA LYS A 169 11.32 -5.81 -4.35
C LYS A 169 10.65 -5.45 -3.04
N ALA A 170 10.45 -6.42 -2.16
CA ALA A 170 9.95 -6.22 -0.80
C ALA A 170 10.81 -7.01 0.18
N SER A 171 11.00 -6.48 1.38
CA SER A 171 11.74 -7.15 2.45
C SER A 171 10.98 -7.04 3.77
N PHE A 172 11.08 -8.08 4.58
CA PHE A 172 10.54 -8.08 5.94
C PHE A 172 11.39 -8.94 6.86
N ALA A 173 11.48 -8.53 8.12
CA ALA A 173 12.16 -9.28 9.16
C ALA A 173 11.26 -10.42 9.67
N GLN A 174 11.90 -11.46 10.19
CA GLN A 174 11.25 -12.56 10.89
C GLN A 174 11.79 -12.65 12.32
N PRO A 175 11.00 -13.17 13.28
CA PRO A 175 11.51 -13.55 14.59
C PRO A 175 12.76 -14.43 14.47
N GLY A 176 13.78 -14.16 15.30
CA GLY A 176 15.08 -14.83 15.20
C GLY A 176 16.04 -14.18 14.20
N GLY A 177 15.84 -12.90 13.86
CA GLY A 177 16.81 -12.08 13.15
C GLY A 177 16.95 -12.38 11.66
N ARG A 178 16.06 -13.17 11.05
CA ARG A 178 16.13 -13.47 9.61
C ARG A 178 15.47 -12.38 8.79
N VAL A 179 15.92 -12.21 7.55
CA VAL A 179 15.30 -11.30 6.57
C VAL A 179 14.80 -12.11 5.38
N VAL A 180 13.54 -11.92 5.02
CA VAL A 180 12.97 -12.47 3.80
C VAL A 180 12.93 -11.36 2.76
N GLU A 181 13.50 -11.65 1.58
CA GLU A 181 13.47 -10.79 0.42
C GLU A 181 12.56 -11.42 -0.63
N VAL A 182 11.56 -10.68 -1.10
CA VAL A 182 10.63 -11.10 -2.14
C VAL A 182 10.79 -10.21 -3.36
N VAL A 183 10.95 -10.83 -4.52
CA VAL A 183 10.97 -10.14 -5.81
C VAL A 183 9.68 -10.45 -6.54
N VAL A 184 9.03 -9.41 -7.07
CA VAL A 184 7.82 -9.49 -7.89
C VAL A 184 8.16 -8.97 -9.27
N GLN A 185 7.76 -9.68 -10.32
CA GLN A 185 7.92 -9.23 -11.70
C GLN A 185 6.58 -9.32 -12.41
N VAL A 186 6.14 -8.23 -13.03
CA VAL A 186 5.02 -8.27 -13.98
C VAL A 186 5.55 -8.95 -15.24
N VAL A 187 5.04 -10.14 -15.55
CA VAL A 187 5.50 -10.94 -16.71
C VAL A 187 4.54 -10.87 -17.89
N ARG A 188 3.25 -10.69 -17.62
CA ARG A 188 2.22 -10.58 -18.65
C ARG A 188 1.10 -9.67 -18.16
N THR A 189 0.60 -8.84 -19.07
CA THR A 189 -0.57 -8.00 -18.87
C THR A 189 -1.49 -8.20 -20.06
N GLU A 190 -2.74 -8.57 -19.80
CA GLU A 190 -3.77 -8.75 -20.80
C GLU A 190 -4.93 -7.83 -20.46
N VAL A 191 -5.31 -6.96 -21.39
CA VAL A 191 -6.49 -6.12 -21.24
C VAL A 191 -7.63 -6.80 -21.98
N ALA A 192 -8.79 -6.96 -21.34
CA ALA A 192 -9.99 -7.40 -22.04
C ALA A 192 -10.29 -6.36 -23.12
N ARG A 193 -10.31 -6.79 -24.40
CA ARG A 193 -10.69 -5.90 -25.49
C ARG A 193 -12.14 -5.52 -25.27
N GLY A 194 -12.43 -4.25 -25.05
CA GLY A 194 -13.80 -3.76 -24.90
C GLY A 194 -14.62 -4.21 -26.12
N ALA A 195 -15.79 -4.80 -25.86
CA ALA A 195 -16.75 -5.07 -26.92
C ALA A 195 -17.06 -3.73 -27.64
N PRO A 196 -17.09 -3.69 -28.98
CA PRO A 196 -17.52 -2.49 -29.67
C PRO A 196 -18.97 -2.17 -29.25
N PRO A 197 -19.35 -0.88 -29.12
CA PRO A 197 -20.76 -0.53 -28.98
C PRO A 197 -21.48 -1.05 -30.24
N GLY A 198 -22.45 -1.94 -30.02
CA GLY A 198 -23.37 -2.42 -31.05
C GLY A 198 -24.44 -1.39 -31.39
#